data_AF-A0A2U1LRT6-F1
#
_entry.id   AF-A0A2U1LRT6-F1
#
_cell.length_a   1.000
_cell.length_b   1.000
_cell.length_c   1.000
_cell.angle_alpha   90.00
_cell.angle_beta   90.00
_cell.angle_gamma   90.00
#
_symmetry.space_group_name_H-M   'P 1'
#
loop_
_entity.id
_entity.type
_entity.pdbx_description
1 polymer ?
#
loop_
_entity_poly.entity_id
_entity_poly.type
_entity_poly.pdbx_seq_one_letter_code
_entity_poly.pdbx_strand_id
1 'polypeptide(L)'
;MIILFKEEIGLDAASKFLGYTQLLIYYWLLQQAFNIGIGDTIADASTMETINEAIFIAKNEVKELIRAALDNQSEAEPGRTIMESFENKVNQGILASW
;
A
#
# COMPACT_ATOMS: atom_id res chain seq x y z
N MET A 1 -6.01 -10.24 23.94
CA MET A 1 -6.22 -11.63 24.42
C MET A 1 -4.99 -12.17 25.14
N ILE A 2 -3.83 -12.38 24.49
CA ILE A 2 -2.62 -12.88 25.18
C ILE A 2 -2.18 -11.94 26.33
N ILE A 3 -2.22 -10.62 26.11
CA ILE A 3 -1.90 -9.61 27.13
C ILE A 3 -2.88 -9.71 28.32
N LEU A 4 -4.17 -9.85 28.05
CA LEU A 4 -5.21 -10.02 29.09
C LEU A 4 -4.98 -11.30 29.91
N PHE A 5 -4.70 -12.44 29.27
CA PHE A 5 -4.39 -13.69 29.99
C PHE A 5 -3.13 -13.56 30.85
N LYS A 6 -2.13 -12.81 30.39
CA LYS A 6 -0.91 -12.55 31.16
C LYS A 6 -1.21 -11.69 32.38
N GLU A 7 -2.01 -10.64 32.22
CA GLU A 7 -2.31 -9.66 33.28
C GLU A 7 -3.29 -10.21 34.33
N GLU A 8 -4.31 -10.98 33.90
CA GLU A 8 -5.36 -11.47 34.80
C GLU A 8 -5.07 -12.83 35.42
N ILE A 9 -4.32 -13.70 34.72
CA ILE A 9 -4.14 -15.12 35.09
C ILE A 9 -2.65 -15.50 35.21
N GLY A 10 -1.77 -14.70 34.61
CA GLY A 10 -0.31 -14.85 34.73
C GLY A 10 0.36 -15.38 33.48
N LEU A 11 1.70 -15.31 33.48
CA LEU A 11 2.53 -15.62 32.32
C LEU A 11 2.43 -17.08 31.84
N ASP A 12 2.29 -18.02 32.78
CA ASP A 12 2.12 -19.45 32.46
C ASP A 12 0.82 -19.72 31.71
N ALA A 13 -0.29 -19.13 32.15
CA ALA A 13 -1.60 -19.26 31.50
C ALA A 13 -1.59 -18.68 30.08
N ALA A 14 -0.98 -17.50 29.90
CA ALA A 14 -0.81 -16.90 28.58
C ALA A 14 0.05 -17.78 27.64
N SER A 15 1.10 -18.43 28.17
CA SER A 15 1.98 -19.30 27.39
C SER A 15 1.26 -20.58 26.95
N LYS A 16 0.50 -21.22 27.85
CA LYS A 16 -0.33 -22.39 27.54
C LYS A 16 -1.42 -22.04 26.53
N PHE A 17 -2.07 -20.88 26.69
CA PHE A 17 -3.09 -20.41 25.77
C PHE A 17 -2.54 -20.26 24.34
N LEU A 18 -1.37 -19.64 24.19
CA LEU A 18 -0.73 -19.51 22.87
C LEU A 18 -0.38 -20.88 22.28
N GLY A 19 0.23 -21.77 23.07
CA GLY A 19 0.61 -23.11 22.62
C GLY A 19 -0.57 -23.96 22.16
N TYR A 20 -1.67 -23.97 22.91
CA TYR A 20 -2.86 -24.74 22.53
C TYR A 20 -3.58 -24.14 21.33
N THR A 21 -3.63 -22.81 21.23
CA THR A 21 -4.23 -22.13 20.06
C THR A 21 -3.44 -22.45 18.80
N GLN A 22 -2.10 -22.39 18.87
CA GLN A 22 -1.23 -22.78 17.76
C GLN A 22 -1.45 -24.24 17.36
N LEU A 23 -1.48 -25.16 18.32
CA LEU A 23 -1.71 -26.58 18.04
C LEU A 23 -3.04 -26.82 17.33
N LEU A 24 -4.12 -26.20 17.83
CA LEU A 24 -5.45 -26.32 17.24
C LEU A 24 -5.47 -25.79 15.80
N ILE A 25 -4.93 -24.58 15.58
CA ILE A 25 -4.89 -23.95 14.25
C ILE A 25 -4.03 -24.78 13.30
N TYR A 26 -2.88 -25.29 13.75
CA TYR A 26 -2.01 -26.12 12.91
C TYR A 26 -2.68 -27.43 12.49
N TYR A 27 -3.36 -28.13 13.42
CA TYR A 27 -4.09 -29.35 13.06
C TYR A 27 -5.20 -29.07 12.05
N TRP A 28 -5.92 -27.97 12.21
CA TRP A 28 -6.96 -27.57 11.26
C TRP A 28 -6.36 -27.21 9.90
N LEU A 29 -5.30 -26.41 9.88
CA LEU A 29 -4.63 -25.96 8.65
C LEU A 29 -4.01 -27.12 7.88
N LEU A 30 -3.50 -28.14 8.57
CA LEU A 30 -2.99 -29.36 7.94
C LEU A 30 -4.06 -30.10 7.12
N GLN A 31 -5.31 -30.05 7.55
CA GLN A 31 -6.44 -30.70 6.87
C GLN A 31 -7.03 -29.83 5.75
N GLN A 32 -7.12 -28.52 5.96
CA GLN A 32 -7.70 -27.60 4.97
C GLN A 32 -6.72 -27.24 3.85
N ALA A 33 -5.42 -27.27 4.15
CA ALA A 33 -4.35 -26.71 3.34
C ALA A 33 -4.52 -25.19 3.06
N PHE A 34 -3.41 -24.52 2.80
CA PHE A 34 -3.39 -23.13 2.34
C PHE A 34 -2.26 -22.98 1.34
N ASN A 35 -2.52 -22.31 0.23
CA ASN A 35 -1.53 -22.03 -0.78
C ASN A 35 -1.60 -20.57 -1.23
N ILE A 36 -0.53 -20.12 -1.85
CA ILE A 36 -0.46 -18.88 -2.60
C ILE A 36 0.12 -19.23 -3.96
N GLY A 37 -0.48 -18.73 -5.02
CA GLY A 37 -0.08 -18.95 -6.39
C GLY A 37 0.02 -17.66 -7.18
N ILE A 38 0.47 -17.77 -8.43
CA ILE A 38 0.56 -16.62 -9.33
C ILE A 38 -0.80 -15.93 -9.55
N GLY A 39 -1.90 -16.69 -9.48
CA GLY A 39 -3.26 -16.18 -9.61
C GLY A 39 -3.63 -15.15 -8.54
N ASP A 40 -3.08 -15.24 -7.32
CA ASP A 40 -3.34 -14.28 -6.25
C ASP A 40 -2.73 -12.90 -6.55
N THR A 41 -1.83 -12.83 -7.54
CA THR A 41 -1.20 -11.58 -8.00
C THR A 41 -1.79 -11.04 -9.30
N ILE A 42 -2.70 -11.79 -9.94
CA ILE A 42 -3.32 -11.40 -11.20
C ILE A 42 -4.67 -10.75 -10.89
N ALA A 43 -4.74 -9.44 -11.06
CA ALA A 43 -6.01 -8.71 -10.99
C ALA A 43 -6.89 -9.05 -12.21
N ASP A 44 -8.20 -8.92 -12.05
CA ASP A 44 -9.15 -9.09 -13.15
C ASP A 44 -8.98 -7.99 -14.22
N ALA A 45 -9.49 -8.26 -15.41
CA ALA A 45 -9.31 -7.38 -16.56
C ALA A 45 -9.85 -5.95 -16.32
N SER A 46 -11.00 -5.81 -15.65
CA SER A 46 -11.55 -4.50 -15.29
C SER A 46 -10.65 -3.75 -14.32
N THR A 47 -10.14 -4.41 -13.28
CA THR A 47 -9.18 -3.79 -12.35
C THR A 47 -7.90 -3.38 -13.06
N MET A 48 -7.38 -4.19 -13.97
CA MET A 48 -6.19 -3.86 -14.76
C MET A 48 -6.44 -2.67 -15.71
N GLU A 49 -7.63 -2.54 -16.29
CA GLU A 49 -8.01 -1.38 -17.09
C GLU A 49 -8.00 -0.10 -16.26
N THR A 50 -8.62 -0.12 -15.08
CA THR A 50 -8.59 1.00 -14.13
C THR A 50 -7.17 1.38 -13.72
N ILE A 51 -6.31 0.39 -13.43
CA ILE A 51 -4.89 0.63 -13.11
C ILE A 51 -4.19 1.32 -14.29
N ASN A 52 -4.40 0.83 -15.52
CA ASN A 52 -3.77 1.43 -16.71
C ASN A 52 -4.28 2.85 -16.98
N GLU A 53 -5.57 3.11 -16.77
CA GLU A 53 -6.15 4.45 -16.89
C GLU A 53 -5.56 5.41 -15.85
N ALA A 54 -5.45 5.00 -14.58
CA ALA A 54 -4.81 5.81 -13.54
C ALA A 54 -3.35 6.14 -13.89
N ILE A 55 -2.59 5.14 -14.37
CA ILE A 55 -1.20 5.35 -14.83
C ILE A 55 -1.16 6.32 -16.03
N PHE A 56 -2.11 6.20 -16.96
CA PHE A 56 -2.17 7.08 -18.13
C PHE A 56 -2.45 8.53 -17.75
N ILE A 57 -3.41 8.76 -16.84
CA ILE A 57 -3.75 10.08 -16.34
C ILE A 57 -2.52 10.71 -15.64
N ALA A 58 -1.89 10.00 -14.70
CA ALA A 58 -0.70 10.47 -14.00
C ALA A 58 0.43 10.84 -14.97
N LYS A 59 0.68 10.01 -16.00
CA LYS A 59 1.69 10.30 -17.03
C LYS A 59 1.37 11.56 -17.84
N ASN A 60 0.10 11.78 -18.16
CA ASN A 60 -0.30 12.99 -18.88
C ASN A 60 -0.16 14.24 -18.01
N GLU A 61 -0.54 14.18 -16.74
CA GLU A 61 -0.35 15.28 -15.79
C GLU A 61 1.13 15.68 -15.68
N VAL A 62 2.02 14.70 -15.49
CA VAL A 62 3.47 14.95 -15.45
C VAL A 62 3.97 15.56 -16.76
N LYS A 63 3.45 15.11 -17.91
CA LYS A 63 3.82 15.66 -19.22
C LYS A 63 3.41 17.13 -19.37
N GLU A 64 2.23 17.49 -18.90
CA GLU A 64 1.78 18.89 -18.90
C GLU A 64 2.61 19.75 -17.93
N LEU A 65 2.98 19.23 -16.76
CA LEU A 65 3.90 19.91 -15.85
C LEU A 65 5.27 20.17 -16.49
N ILE A 66 5.81 19.19 -17.23
CA ILE A 66 7.08 19.36 -17.96
C ILE A 66 6.94 20.44 -19.04
N ARG A 67 5.84 20.47 -19.79
CA ARG A 67 5.58 21.51 -20.80
C ARG A 67 5.52 22.90 -20.18
N ALA A 68 4.76 23.06 -19.10
CA ALA A 68 4.67 24.32 -18.38
C ALA A 68 6.04 24.79 -17.86
N ALA A 69 6.89 23.87 -17.41
CA ALA A 69 8.25 24.18 -16.99
C ALA A 69 9.14 24.65 -18.15
N LEU A 70 9.07 24.01 -19.32
CA LEU A 70 9.85 24.39 -20.50
C LEU A 70 9.41 25.73 -21.09
N ASP A 71 8.12 26.04 -21.04
CA ASP A 71 7.55 27.30 -21.52
C ASP A 71 7.76 28.47 -20.52
N ASN A 72 8.55 28.27 -19.45
CA ASN A 72 8.74 29.20 -18.33
C ASN A 72 7.43 29.65 -17.66
N GLN A 73 6.39 28.83 -17.71
CA GLN A 73 5.09 29.08 -17.04
C GLN A 73 5.04 28.51 -15.62
N SER A 74 6.13 27.90 -15.15
CA SER A 74 6.22 27.34 -13.79
C SER A 74 6.48 28.41 -12.74
N GLU A 75 5.47 28.65 -11.89
CA GLU A 75 5.61 29.49 -10.70
C GLU A 75 6.12 28.70 -9.49
N ALA A 76 6.97 29.34 -8.70
CA ALA A 76 7.41 28.84 -7.41
C ALA A 76 6.29 28.91 -6.38
N GLU A 77 6.06 27.83 -5.65
CA GLU A 77 5.17 27.82 -4.50
C GLU A 77 5.79 28.64 -3.35
N PRO A 78 4.96 29.27 -2.49
CA PRO A 78 5.46 30.05 -1.36
C PRO A 78 6.43 29.24 -0.49
N GLY A 79 7.66 29.76 -0.33
CA GLY A 79 8.69 29.12 0.49
C GLY A 79 9.47 27.98 -0.19
N ARG A 80 9.32 27.79 -1.50
CA ARG A 80 10.06 26.78 -2.28
C ARG A 80 10.75 27.40 -3.49
N THR A 81 11.82 26.77 -3.95
CA THR A 81 12.40 27.08 -5.27
C THR A 81 11.49 26.58 -6.39
N ILE A 82 11.70 27.06 -7.62
CA ILE A 82 10.96 26.61 -8.81
C ILE A 82 11.11 25.08 -8.99
N MET A 83 12.31 24.55 -8.76
CA MET A 83 12.59 23.11 -8.90
C MET A 83 11.90 22.28 -7.82
N GLU A 84 11.97 22.70 -6.55
CA GLU A 84 11.27 22.00 -5.45
C GLU A 84 9.74 22.06 -5.63
N SER A 85 9.23 23.17 -6.17
CA SER A 85 7.81 23.32 -6.51
C SER A 85 7.40 22.39 -7.64
N PHE A 86 8.25 22.21 -8.65
CA PHE A 86 8.05 21.26 -9.73
C PHE A 86 8.05 19.81 -9.22
N GLU A 87 9.05 19.41 -8.42
CA GLU A 87 9.12 18.08 -7.83
C GLU A 87 7.91 17.79 -6.94
N ASN A 88 7.47 18.78 -6.15
CA ASN A 88 6.26 18.65 -5.34
C ASN A 88 5.00 18.44 -6.19
N LYS A 89 4.82 19.21 -7.27
CA LYS A 89 3.67 19.06 -8.19
C LYS A 89 3.68 17.71 -8.90
N VAL A 90 4.85 17.24 -9.33
CA VAL A 90 5.01 15.90 -9.93
C VAL A 90 4.64 14.82 -8.92
N ASN A 91 5.14 14.91 -7.68
CA ASN A 91 4.80 13.96 -6.63
C ASN A 91 3.31 13.98 -6.30
N GLN A 92 2.67 15.15 -6.30
CA GLN A 92 1.22 15.25 -6.09
C GLN A 92 0.43 14.56 -7.19
N GLY A 93 0.74 14.76 -8.48
CA GLY A 93 0.04 14.07 -9.58
C GLY A 93 0.20 12.54 -9.52
N ILE A 94 1.41 12.08 -9.18
CA ILE A 94 1.69 10.64 -9.02
C ILE A 94 0.94 10.05 -7.81
N LEU A 95 0.89 10.77 -6.68
CA LEU A 95 0.29 10.29 -5.43
C LEU A 95 -1.23 10.48 -5.37
N ALA A 96 -1.80 11.45 -6.09
CA ALA A 96 -3.24 11.68 -6.16
C ALA A 96 -3.98 10.63 -7.00
N SER A 97 -3.24 9.81 -7.74
CA SER A 97 -3.75 8.70 -8.55
C SER A 97 -3.96 7.40 -7.75
N TRP A 98 -3.80 7.45 -6.42
CA TRP A 98 -3.95 6.31 -5.48
C TRP A 98 -5.06 6.56 -4.46
#